data_AF-A0A3M7B0E6-F1
#
_entry.id   AF-A0A3M7B0E6-F1
#
_cell.length_a   1.000
_cell.length_b   1.000
_cell.length_c   1.000
_cell.angle_alpha   90.00
_cell.angle_beta   90.00
_cell.angle_gamma   90.00
#
_symmetry.space_group_name_H-M   'P 1'
#
loop_
_entity.id
_entity.type
_entity.pdbx_description
1 polymer ?
#
loop_
_entity_poly.entity_id
_entity_poly.type
_entity_poly.pdbx_seq_one_letter_code
_entity_poly.pdbx_strand_id
1 'polypeptide(L)'
;MGFAFDQAPERPENIDAILNGLDRYNPETTGVFQDYVAQQCQDQSYDCYANLALLKLYQFNPHLTQLETTTNVLAKALTVFPSPDFSLCLSLLPPYVLAQSRNSEKTGAAPSGTLAEAVQHLSVLHNQLNNAQYDAFWDTLNGDDLYADLVADVQGFEELLRVRIAVVVSQCMQEVQRSILEGWLNLKSAKFDNFVKEVCGWKIEGEKVIIPLNKENEARSSVVRENVKFEQFGRMVKRAYEQPAEALGRRGHGTRHTAPKLSAPPLEVPAISFTRLADAYTHDSRRHAQTGAFHRPPKPTKMSDYAEPQSQAGNSSRDEETA
;
A
#
# COMPACT_ATOMS: atom_id res chain seq x y z
N MET A 1 -18.33 -8.20 7.83
CA MET A 1 -17.86 -8.79 9.10
C MET A 1 -16.38 -8.99 8.88
N GLY A 2 -15.53 -8.18 9.51
CA GLY A 2 -14.09 -8.21 9.22
C GLY A 2 -13.50 -9.49 9.78
N PHE A 3 -13.16 -10.42 8.91
CA PHE A 3 -12.25 -11.49 9.27
C PHE A 3 -10.96 -10.84 9.76
N ALA A 4 -10.38 -11.39 10.83
CA ALA A 4 -9.09 -10.90 11.30
C ALA A 4 -8.06 -11.12 10.18
N PHE A 5 -7.08 -10.21 10.06
CA PHE A 5 -6.12 -10.21 8.95
C PHE A 5 -5.28 -11.51 8.86
N ASP A 6 -5.26 -12.29 9.95
CA ASP A 6 -4.57 -13.55 10.12
C ASP A 6 -5.44 -14.81 9.91
N GLN A 7 -6.74 -14.61 9.71
CA GLN A 7 -7.69 -15.69 9.59
C GLN A 7 -7.69 -16.28 8.17
N ALA A 8 -7.05 -17.44 8.04
CA ALA A 8 -7.08 -18.26 6.84
C ALA A 8 -7.90 -19.54 7.12
N PRO A 9 -9.19 -19.61 6.71
CA PRO A 9 -10.05 -20.76 7.00
C PRO A 9 -9.61 -22.03 6.26
N GLU A 10 -8.97 -21.87 5.10
CA GLU A 10 -8.45 -22.97 4.26
C GLU A 10 -7.05 -23.42 4.68
N ARG A 11 -6.52 -22.93 5.83
CA ARG A 11 -5.17 -23.30 6.29
C ARG A 11 -5.14 -24.77 6.72
N PRO A 12 -4.29 -25.61 6.10
CA PRO A 12 -4.11 -26.99 6.52
C PRO A 12 -3.54 -27.11 7.95
N GLU A 13 -3.92 -28.17 8.68
CA GLU A 13 -3.48 -28.40 10.06
C GLU A 13 -1.94 -28.47 10.20
N ASN A 14 -1.24 -29.00 9.19
CA ASN A 14 0.23 -29.07 9.22
C ASN A 14 0.86 -27.67 9.14
N ILE A 15 0.31 -26.76 8.33
CA ILE A 15 0.79 -25.38 8.23
C ILE A 15 0.51 -24.63 9.54
N ASP A 16 -0.66 -24.84 10.13
CA ASP A 16 -1.01 -24.20 11.41
C ASP A 16 -0.12 -24.69 12.55
N ALA A 17 0.21 -25.99 12.60
CA ALA A 17 1.14 -26.54 13.56
C ALA A 17 2.55 -25.95 13.43
N ILE A 18 3.05 -25.79 12.19
CA ILE A 18 4.37 -25.18 11.93
C ILE A 18 4.36 -23.71 12.37
N LEU A 19 3.32 -22.94 12.02
CA LEU A 19 3.22 -21.51 12.32
C LEU A 19 3.13 -21.21 13.83
N ASN A 20 2.43 -22.07 14.59
CA ASN A 20 2.30 -21.94 16.04
C ASN A 20 3.44 -22.63 16.82
N GLY A 21 4.29 -23.39 16.13
CA GLY A 21 5.39 -24.14 16.71
C GLY A 21 6.77 -23.46 16.59
N LEU A 22 7.80 -24.16 17.07
CA LEU A 22 9.20 -23.75 16.90
C LEU A 22 9.70 -23.97 15.46
N ASP A 23 9.06 -24.88 14.72
CA ASP A 23 9.41 -25.23 13.35
C ASP A 23 9.18 -24.10 12.34
N ARG A 24 8.49 -23.02 12.75
CA ARG A 24 8.37 -21.78 11.97
C ARG A 24 9.70 -21.18 11.51
N TYR A 25 10.78 -21.43 12.27
CA TYR A 25 12.12 -20.93 11.95
C TYR A 25 13.07 -22.02 11.45
N ASN A 26 12.59 -23.25 11.30
CA ASN A 26 13.38 -24.37 10.79
C ASN A 26 13.54 -24.23 9.26
N PRO A 27 14.77 -24.14 8.71
CA PRO A 27 14.97 -24.03 7.26
C PRO A 27 14.41 -25.22 6.48
N GLU A 28 14.24 -26.39 7.08
CA GLU A 28 13.66 -27.58 6.42
C GLU A 28 12.17 -27.38 6.08
N THR A 29 11.45 -26.50 6.79
CA THR A 29 10.04 -26.21 6.50
C THR A 29 9.85 -25.26 5.32
N THR A 30 10.94 -24.70 4.78
CA THR A 30 10.90 -23.77 3.63
C THR A 30 10.21 -24.39 2.42
N GLY A 31 10.51 -25.66 2.09
CA GLY A 31 9.88 -26.37 0.98
C GLY A 31 8.37 -26.52 1.15
N VAL A 32 7.93 -26.82 2.38
CA VAL A 32 6.49 -26.95 2.71
C VAL A 32 5.75 -25.63 2.47
N PHE A 33 6.35 -24.50 2.86
CA PHE A 33 5.76 -23.20 2.60
C PHE A 33 5.80 -22.80 1.12
N GLN A 34 6.84 -23.18 0.38
CA GLN A 34 6.93 -22.94 -1.07
C GLN A 34 5.80 -23.67 -1.81
N ASP A 35 5.61 -24.96 -1.52
CA ASP A 35 4.54 -25.76 -2.10
C ASP A 35 3.17 -25.19 -1.71
N TYR A 36 3.01 -24.73 -0.46
CA TYR A 36 1.77 -24.11 -0.01
C TYR A 36 1.48 -22.78 -0.71
N VAL A 37 2.48 -21.96 -1.04
CA VAL A 37 2.28 -20.75 -1.87
C VAL A 37 1.84 -21.13 -3.28
N ALA A 38 2.45 -22.15 -3.88
CA ALA A 38 2.04 -22.64 -5.20
C ALA A 38 0.59 -23.15 -5.18
N GLN A 39 0.20 -23.88 -4.14
CA GLN A 39 -1.20 -24.30 -3.93
C GLN A 39 -2.12 -23.09 -3.80
N GLN A 40 -1.76 -22.09 -2.99
CA GLN A 40 -2.55 -20.87 -2.85
C GLN A 40 -2.75 -20.18 -4.21
N CYS A 41 -1.75 -20.18 -5.10
CA CYS A 41 -1.87 -19.61 -6.45
C CYS A 41 -2.92 -20.32 -7.30
N GLN A 42 -3.10 -21.63 -7.14
CA GLN A 42 -4.09 -22.44 -7.87
C GLN A 42 -5.49 -22.35 -7.25
N ASP A 43 -5.59 -22.48 -5.92
CA ASP A 43 -6.87 -22.58 -5.22
C ASP A 43 -7.55 -21.21 -4.97
N GLN A 44 -6.91 -20.11 -5.39
CA GLN A 44 -7.36 -18.74 -5.11
C GLN A 44 -7.48 -18.41 -3.61
N SER A 45 -6.89 -19.25 -2.74
CA SER A 45 -6.84 -19.05 -1.29
C SER A 45 -5.72 -18.08 -0.92
N TYR A 46 -5.75 -17.49 0.27
CA TYR A 46 -4.72 -16.55 0.69
C TYR A 46 -4.46 -16.65 2.19
N ASP A 47 -3.19 -16.85 2.54
CA ASP A 47 -2.73 -16.92 3.92
C ASP A 47 -1.53 -15.98 4.15
N CYS A 48 -1.83 -14.80 4.70
CA CYS A 48 -0.82 -13.79 5.02
C CYS A 48 0.28 -14.32 5.95
N TYR A 49 -0.05 -15.13 6.95
CA TYR A 49 0.93 -15.56 7.95
C TYR A 49 1.91 -16.58 7.39
N ALA A 50 1.43 -17.53 6.58
CA ALA A 50 2.30 -18.46 5.87
C ALA A 50 3.25 -17.71 4.91
N ASN A 51 2.71 -16.75 4.16
CA ASN A 51 3.48 -15.95 3.21
C ASN A 51 4.57 -15.12 3.90
N LEU A 52 4.23 -14.42 5.00
CA LEU A 52 5.20 -13.67 5.78
C LEU A 52 6.22 -14.57 6.49
N ALA A 53 5.82 -15.75 6.96
CA ALA A 53 6.73 -16.73 7.55
C ALA A 53 7.77 -17.23 6.52
N LEU A 54 7.34 -17.52 5.29
CA LEU A 54 8.25 -17.89 4.20
C LEU A 54 9.26 -16.77 3.89
N LEU A 55 8.80 -15.52 3.72
CA LEU A 55 9.70 -14.39 3.49
C LEU A 55 10.66 -14.17 4.67
N LYS A 56 10.20 -14.42 5.90
CA LYS A 56 11.05 -14.37 7.10
C LYS A 56 12.11 -15.48 7.09
N LEU A 57 11.77 -16.69 6.66
CA LEU A 57 12.72 -17.79 6.50
C LEU A 57 13.79 -17.46 5.46
N TYR A 58 13.41 -16.85 4.32
CA TYR A 58 14.36 -16.37 3.32
C TYR A 58 15.28 -15.28 3.87
N GLN A 59 14.77 -14.38 4.71
CA GLN A 59 15.59 -13.36 5.37
C GLN A 59 16.68 -13.97 6.26
N PHE A 60 16.40 -15.09 6.95
CA PHE A 60 17.38 -15.81 7.75
C PHE A 60 18.28 -16.73 6.93
N ASN A 61 17.79 -17.25 5.81
CA ASN A 61 18.47 -18.24 4.97
C ASN A 61 18.47 -17.80 3.49
N PRO A 62 19.31 -16.81 3.10
CA PRO A 62 19.26 -16.23 1.75
C PRO A 62 19.49 -17.24 0.62
N HIS A 63 20.25 -18.31 0.88
CA HIS A 63 20.54 -19.39 -0.08
C HIS A 63 19.32 -20.24 -0.45
N LEU A 64 18.24 -20.19 0.33
CA LEU A 64 16.99 -20.89 0.05
C LEU A 64 15.98 -20.04 -0.73
N THR A 65 16.30 -18.76 -0.98
CA THR A 65 15.38 -17.81 -1.63
C THR A 65 15.10 -18.24 -3.07
N GLN A 66 13.82 -18.42 -3.38
CA GLN A 66 13.34 -18.63 -4.74
C GLN A 66 12.68 -17.35 -5.25
N LEU A 67 13.11 -16.88 -6.42
CA LEU A 67 12.64 -15.62 -7.00
C LEU A 67 11.16 -15.71 -7.38
N GLU A 68 10.79 -16.77 -8.10
CA GLU A 68 9.42 -17.05 -8.54
C GLU A 68 8.43 -17.08 -7.36
N THR A 69 8.72 -17.88 -6.33
CA THR A 69 7.88 -17.95 -5.13
C THR A 69 7.76 -16.60 -4.41
N THR A 70 8.84 -15.80 -4.39
CA THR A 70 8.81 -14.45 -3.80
C THR A 70 7.92 -13.51 -4.61
N THR A 71 8.02 -13.55 -5.94
CA THR A 71 7.15 -12.80 -6.86
C THR A 71 5.70 -13.22 -6.69
N ASN A 72 5.42 -14.52 -6.59
CA ASN A 72 4.07 -15.05 -6.40
C ASN A 72 3.45 -14.61 -5.08
N VAL A 73 4.22 -14.58 -3.99
CA VAL A 73 3.77 -13.99 -2.71
C VAL A 73 3.36 -12.52 -2.87
N LEU A 74 4.17 -11.72 -3.58
CA LEU A 74 3.87 -10.31 -3.81
C LEU A 74 2.67 -10.10 -4.73
N ALA A 75 2.57 -10.86 -5.83
CA ALA A 75 1.44 -10.83 -6.74
C ALA A 75 0.14 -11.20 -6.00
N LYS A 76 0.16 -12.26 -5.19
CA LYS A 76 -0.97 -12.61 -4.32
C LYS A 76 -1.30 -11.51 -3.33
N ALA A 77 -0.32 -10.86 -2.71
CA ALA A 77 -0.57 -9.75 -1.79
C ALA A 77 -1.25 -8.55 -2.47
N LEU A 78 -1.07 -8.34 -3.78
CA LEU A 78 -1.84 -7.34 -4.54
C LEU A 78 -3.34 -7.68 -4.58
N THR A 79 -3.70 -8.96 -4.68
CA THR A 79 -5.11 -9.41 -4.77
C THR A 79 -5.93 -9.20 -3.49
N VAL A 80 -5.29 -8.82 -2.39
CA VAL A 80 -5.94 -8.52 -1.11
C VAL A 80 -5.88 -7.05 -0.72
N PHE A 81 -5.57 -6.15 -1.66
CA PHE A 81 -5.68 -4.72 -1.42
C PHE A 81 -7.10 -4.35 -0.93
N PRO A 82 -7.28 -3.34 -0.05
CA PRO A 82 -6.27 -2.41 0.46
C PRO A 82 -5.55 -2.92 1.74
N SER A 83 -5.43 -4.24 1.93
CA SER A 83 -4.65 -4.82 3.04
C SER A 83 -3.22 -4.30 3.08
N PRO A 84 -2.60 -4.11 4.28
CA PRO A 84 -1.20 -3.71 4.40
C PRO A 84 -0.21 -4.81 4.01
N ASP A 85 -0.67 -6.00 3.65
CA ASP A 85 0.16 -7.20 3.44
C ASP A 85 1.27 -7.01 2.41
N PHE A 86 1.00 -6.34 1.29
CA PHE A 86 2.03 -6.08 0.29
C PHE A 86 3.18 -5.26 0.89
N SER A 87 2.86 -4.22 1.66
CA SER A 87 3.85 -3.40 2.37
C SER A 87 4.60 -4.21 3.44
N LEU A 88 3.93 -5.13 4.14
CA LEU A 88 4.56 -6.05 5.08
C LEU A 88 5.54 -7.00 4.37
N CYS A 89 5.16 -7.55 3.22
CA CYS A 89 6.02 -8.41 2.40
C CYS A 89 7.28 -7.66 1.97
N LEU A 90 7.13 -6.43 1.45
CA LEU A 90 8.28 -5.60 1.07
C LEU A 90 9.25 -5.37 2.24
N SER A 91 8.75 -5.20 3.46
CA SER A 91 9.59 -4.96 4.65
C SER A 91 10.48 -6.15 5.04
N LEU A 92 10.14 -7.36 4.57
CA LEU A 92 10.91 -8.57 4.81
C LEU A 92 11.95 -8.86 3.73
N LEU A 93 11.86 -8.19 2.57
CA LEU A 93 12.81 -8.37 1.48
C LEU A 93 14.18 -7.73 1.79
N PRO A 94 15.28 -8.28 1.23
CA PRO A 94 16.59 -7.69 1.41
C PRO A 94 16.69 -6.26 0.86
N PRO A 95 17.43 -5.35 1.52
CA PRO A 95 17.53 -3.94 1.10
C PRO A 95 18.04 -3.71 -0.33
N TYR A 96 18.88 -4.62 -0.87
CA TYR A 96 19.43 -4.49 -2.22
C TYR A 96 18.34 -4.64 -3.30
N VAL A 97 17.32 -5.47 -3.04
CA VAL A 97 16.16 -5.64 -3.92
C VAL A 97 15.34 -4.35 -3.95
N LEU A 98 15.21 -3.69 -2.81
CA LEU A 98 14.47 -2.44 -2.66
C LEU A 98 15.24 -1.23 -3.20
N ALA A 99 16.58 -1.25 -3.17
CA ALA A 99 17.42 -0.12 -3.55
C ALA A 99 17.49 0.12 -5.07
N GLN A 100 17.40 -0.94 -5.88
CA GLN A 100 17.40 -0.83 -7.35
C GLN A 100 16.14 -0.13 -7.87
N SER A 101 15.02 -0.17 -7.13
CA SER A 101 13.81 0.62 -7.43
C SER A 101 14.04 2.14 -7.43
N ARG A 102 15.06 2.64 -6.72
CA ARG A 102 15.35 4.09 -6.58
C ARG A 102 16.42 4.60 -7.54
N ASN A 103 17.25 3.72 -8.08
CA ASN A 103 18.43 4.08 -8.88
C ASN A 103 18.31 3.74 -10.38
N SER A 104 17.22 3.09 -10.81
CA SER A 104 16.99 2.68 -12.20
C SER A 104 16.93 3.86 -13.19
N GLU A 105 16.68 5.09 -12.72
CA GLU A 105 16.72 6.31 -13.55
C GLU A 105 18.14 6.74 -13.99
N LYS A 106 19.23 6.22 -13.40
CA LYS A 106 20.59 6.74 -13.63
C LYS A 106 21.57 5.80 -14.36
N THR A 107 21.27 4.52 -14.45
CA THR A 107 22.16 3.55 -15.11
C THR A 107 21.34 2.68 -16.04
N GLY A 108 21.23 3.10 -17.30
CA GLY A 108 20.52 2.39 -18.36
C GLY A 108 21.17 1.05 -18.69
N ALA A 109 20.78 0.01 -17.94
CA ALA A 109 20.83 -1.41 -18.23
C ALA A 109 20.89 -2.17 -16.88
N ALA A 110 19.72 -2.45 -16.29
CA ALA A 110 19.62 -3.56 -15.35
C ALA A 110 19.52 -4.87 -16.16
N PRO A 111 20.12 -5.98 -15.72
CA PRO A 111 19.82 -7.27 -16.31
C PRO A 111 18.31 -7.53 -16.15
N SER A 112 17.62 -7.63 -17.28
CA SER A 112 16.20 -7.96 -17.34
C SER A 112 15.95 -9.31 -16.68
N GLY A 113 14.92 -9.41 -15.84
CA GLY A 113 14.53 -10.65 -15.14
C GLY A 113 15.06 -10.80 -13.71
N THR A 114 15.48 -9.71 -13.07
CA THR A 114 15.88 -9.76 -11.64
C THR A 114 14.69 -9.58 -10.71
N LEU A 115 14.78 -10.16 -9.50
CA LEU A 115 13.77 -9.98 -8.45
C LEU A 115 13.50 -8.49 -8.13
N ALA A 116 14.51 -7.63 -8.24
CA ALA A 116 14.36 -6.21 -7.93
C ALA A 116 13.51 -5.47 -8.97
N GLU A 117 13.64 -5.83 -10.23
CA GLU A 117 12.80 -5.33 -11.32
C GLU A 117 11.35 -5.80 -11.13
N ALA A 118 11.14 -7.09 -10.86
CA ALA A 118 9.83 -7.65 -10.53
C ALA A 118 9.16 -6.91 -9.36
N VAL A 119 9.91 -6.69 -8.27
CA VAL A 119 9.42 -5.93 -7.10
C VAL A 119 9.09 -4.48 -7.45
N GLN A 120 9.88 -3.83 -8.31
CA GLN A 120 9.60 -2.47 -8.76
C GLN A 120 8.30 -2.39 -9.56
N HIS A 121 8.11 -3.29 -10.54
CA HIS A 121 6.88 -3.36 -11.34
C HIS A 121 5.66 -3.64 -10.46
N LEU A 122 5.71 -4.66 -9.59
CA LEU A 122 4.61 -4.94 -8.66
C LEU A 122 4.33 -3.78 -7.70
N SER A 123 5.35 -3.02 -7.32
CA SER A 123 5.17 -1.82 -6.47
C SER A 123 4.46 -0.67 -7.20
N VAL A 124 4.70 -0.51 -8.52
CA VAL A 124 3.96 0.45 -9.34
C VAL A 124 2.47 0.09 -9.36
N LEU A 125 2.16 -1.18 -9.63
CA LEU A 125 0.78 -1.69 -9.59
C LEU A 125 0.13 -1.48 -8.22
N HIS A 126 0.84 -1.79 -7.13
CA HIS A 126 0.33 -1.59 -5.77
C HIS A 126 -0.03 -0.13 -5.50
N ASN A 127 0.83 0.81 -5.91
CA ASN A 127 0.61 2.24 -5.72
C ASN A 127 -0.60 2.74 -6.51
N GLN A 128 -0.81 2.25 -7.74
CA GLN A 128 -1.99 2.60 -8.53
C GLN A 128 -3.28 2.09 -7.87
N LEU A 129 -3.29 0.84 -7.39
CA LEU A 129 -4.43 0.25 -6.68
C LEU A 129 -4.77 1.01 -5.39
N ASN A 130 -3.78 1.34 -4.56
CA ASN A 130 -4.00 2.07 -3.30
C ASN A 130 -4.48 3.51 -3.51
N ASN A 131 -4.06 4.14 -4.61
CA ASN A 131 -4.49 5.50 -4.96
C ASN A 131 -5.83 5.51 -5.73
N ALA A 132 -6.51 4.36 -5.85
CA ALA A 132 -7.74 4.18 -6.62
C ALA A 132 -7.63 4.61 -8.10
N GLN A 133 -6.43 4.50 -8.68
CA GLN A 133 -6.17 4.80 -10.09
C GLN A 133 -6.36 3.54 -10.93
N TYR A 134 -7.58 2.98 -10.91
CA TYR A 134 -7.87 1.67 -11.51
C TYR A 134 -7.71 1.65 -13.04
N ASP A 135 -8.09 2.73 -13.74
CA ASP A 135 -7.93 2.81 -15.19
C ASP A 135 -6.44 2.72 -15.58
N ALA A 136 -5.60 3.51 -14.91
CA ALA A 136 -4.15 3.49 -15.12
C ALA A 136 -3.52 2.14 -14.73
N PHE A 137 -4.06 1.47 -13.71
CA PHE A 137 -3.63 0.12 -13.33
C PHE A 137 -3.87 -0.87 -14.48
N TRP A 138 -5.08 -0.89 -15.07
CA TRP A 138 -5.38 -1.79 -16.18
C TRP A 138 -4.59 -1.46 -17.43
N ASP A 139 -4.36 -0.17 -17.72
CA ASP A 139 -3.50 0.25 -18.84
C ASP A 139 -2.05 -0.21 -18.64
N THR A 140 -1.54 -0.14 -17.41
CA THR A 140 -0.17 -0.58 -17.07
C THR A 140 -0.04 -2.10 -17.17
N LEU A 141 -1.02 -2.83 -16.63
CA LEU A 141 -1.05 -4.30 -16.64
C LEU A 141 -1.15 -4.86 -18.06
N ASN A 142 -1.97 -4.25 -18.93
CA ASN A 142 -2.18 -4.71 -20.30
C ASN A 142 -1.19 -4.12 -21.32
N GLY A 143 -0.44 -3.09 -20.94
CA GLY A 143 0.42 -2.34 -21.84
C GLY A 143 1.81 -2.95 -22.05
N ASP A 144 2.27 -3.79 -21.12
CA ASP A 144 3.61 -4.37 -21.13
C ASP A 144 3.57 -5.83 -20.66
N ASP A 145 4.01 -6.74 -21.54
CA ASP A 145 3.99 -8.21 -21.34
C ASP A 145 4.73 -8.62 -20.06
N LEU A 146 5.71 -7.83 -19.60
CA LEU A 146 6.42 -8.09 -18.35
C LEU A 146 5.48 -8.12 -17.15
N TYR A 147 4.45 -7.28 -17.08
CA TYR A 147 3.51 -7.30 -15.96
C TYR A 147 2.59 -8.52 -16.02
N ALA A 148 2.22 -8.97 -17.23
CA ALA A 148 1.41 -10.16 -17.42
C ALA A 148 2.16 -11.41 -16.93
N ASP A 149 3.45 -11.53 -17.25
CA ASP A 149 4.31 -12.62 -16.80
C ASP A 149 4.43 -12.66 -15.26
N LEU A 150 4.50 -11.51 -14.60
CA LEU A 150 4.63 -11.42 -13.14
C LEU A 150 3.39 -11.90 -12.36
N VAL A 151 2.22 -11.94 -13.01
CA VAL A 151 0.95 -12.33 -12.37
C VAL A 151 0.37 -13.63 -12.95
N ALA A 152 1.01 -14.20 -13.97
CA ALA A 152 0.50 -15.34 -14.74
C ALA A 152 0.23 -16.58 -13.87
N ASP A 153 1.06 -16.82 -12.86
CA ASP A 153 0.93 -17.97 -11.96
C ASP A 153 -0.27 -17.85 -11.01
N VAL A 154 -0.81 -16.65 -10.80
CA VAL A 154 -1.91 -16.41 -9.86
C VAL A 154 -3.25 -16.62 -10.57
N GLN A 155 -3.88 -17.77 -10.33
CA GLN A 155 -5.15 -18.11 -10.96
C GLN A 155 -6.26 -17.12 -10.59
N GLY A 156 -6.87 -16.54 -11.62
CA GLY A 156 -7.94 -15.56 -11.47
C GLY A 156 -7.52 -14.25 -10.80
N PHE A 157 -6.26 -13.84 -11.00
CA PHE A 157 -5.70 -12.58 -10.49
C PHE A 157 -6.62 -11.38 -10.76
N GLU A 158 -7.08 -11.21 -12.01
CA GLU A 158 -7.93 -10.09 -12.39
C GLU A 158 -9.32 -10.17 -11.76
N GLU A 159 -9.92 -11.36 -11.69
CA GLU A 159 -11.23 -11.58 -11.05
C GLU A 159 -11.18 -11.23 -9.56
N LEU A 160 -10.14 -11.68 -8.85
CA LEU A 160 -9.94 -11.35 -7.45
C LEU A 160 -9.80 -9.84 -7.24
N LEU A 161 -9.03 -9.16 -8.10
CA LEU A 161 -8.90 -7.70 -8.05
C LEU A 161 -10.22 -7.00 -8.30
N ARG A 162 -11.01 -7.40 -9.31
CA ARG A 162 -12.33 -6.81 -9.57
C ARG A 162 -13.26 -6.96 -8.38
N VAL A 163 -13.26 -8.12 -7.71
CA VAL A 163 -14.03 -8.33 -6.48
C VAL A 163 -13.55 -7.39 -5.37
N ARG A 164 -12.24 -7.19 -5.20
CA ARG A 164 -11.71 -6.23 -4.21
C ARG A 164 -12.04 -4.79 -4.53
N ILE A 165 -11.91 -4.36 -5.79
CA ILE A 165 -12.33 -3.02 -6.25
C ILE A 165 -13.81 -2.82 -5.90
N ALA A 166 -14.66 -3.80 -6.18
CA ALA A 166 -16.09 -3.73 -5.85
C ALA A 166 -16.33 -3.62 -4.33
N VAL A 167 -15.59 -4.35 -3.50
CA VAL A 167 -15.68 -4.22 -2.03
C VAL A 167 -15.30 -2.81 -1.59
N VAL A 168 -14.20 -2.24 -2.08
CA VAL A 168 -13.79 -0.86 -1.72
C VAL A 168 -14.85 0.16 -2.14
N VAL A 169 -15.36 0.05 -3.37
CA VAL A 169 -16.46 0.90 -3.87
C VAL A 169 -17.71 0.76 -3.00
N SER A 170 -18.04 -0.45 -2.55
CA SER A 170 -19.20 -0.68 -1.69
C SER A 170 -19.10 0.01 -0.32
N GLN A 171 -17.89 0.25 0.15
CA GLN A 171 -17.63 0.87 1.45
C GLN A 171 -17.73 2.39 1.40
N CYS A 172 -17.41 3.02 0.25
CA CYS A 172 -17.32 4.47 0.14
C CYS A 172 -18.42 5.12 -0.72
N MET A 173 -19.21 4.34 -1.45
CA MET A 173 -20.22 4.87 -2.38
C MET A 173 -21.61 4.25 -2.15
N GLN A 174 -22.64 5.03 -2.49
CA GLN A 174 -24.04 4.61 -2.52
C GLN A 174 -24.58 4.55 -3.95
N GLU A 175 -24.07 5.40 -4.84
CA GLU A 175 -24.33 5.37 -6.27
C GLU A 175 -23.04 5.65 -7.05
N VAL A 176 -22.88 5.04 -8.22
CA VAL A 176 -21.75 5.29 -9.14
C VAL A 176 -22.25 5.28 -10.58
N GLN A 177 -21.68 6.13 -11.44
CA GLN A 177 -22.00 6.12 -12.87
C GLN A 177 -21.48 4.83 -13.51
N ARG A 178 -22.29 4.24 -14.41
CA ARG A 178 -21.96 3.03 -15.14
C ARG A 178 -20.64 3.16 -15.90
N SER A 179 -20.44 4.27 -16.61
CA SER A 179 -19.23 4.53 -17.41
C SER A 179 -17.95 4.48 -16.56
N ILE A 180 -18.00 5.04 -15.35
CA ILE A 180 -16.87 5.07 -14.42
C ILE A 180 -16.58 3.67 -13.89
N LEU A 181 -17.61 2.95 -13.46
CA LEU A 181 -17.44 1.60 -12.90
C LEU A 181 -17.00 0.58 -13.97
N GLU A 182 -17.43 0.74 -15.22
CA GLU A 182 -16.96 -0.06 -16.36
C GLU A 182 -15.45 0.12 -16.59
N GLY A 183 -14.93 1.34 -16.45
CA GLY A 183 -13.50 1.64 -16.49
C GLY A 183 -12.73 0.99 -15.35
N TRP A 184 -13.19 1.20 -14.10
CA TRP A 184 -12.52 0.65 -12.92
C TRP A 184 -12.46 -0.86 -12.87
N LEU A 185 -13.46 -1.55 -13.39
CA LEU A 185 -13.48 -3.02 -13.45
C LEU A 185 -12.84 -3.58 -14.73
N ASN A 186 -12.55 -2.72 -15.71
CA ASN A 186 -12.16 -3.09 -17.07
C ASN A 186 -13.11 -4.16 -17.67
N LEU A 187 -14.42 -3.96 -17.49
CA LEU A 187 -15.48 -4.84 -17.99
C LEU A 187 -16.45 -4.06 -18.87
N LYS A 188 -16.93 -4.69 -19.94
CA LYS A 188 -17.84 -4.06 -20.92
C LYS A 188 -19.15 -4.84 -21.04
N SER A 189 -20.25 -4.10 -21.21
CA SER A 189 -21.57 -4.61 -21.61
C SER A 189 -22.06 -5.81 -20.79
N ALA A 190 -22.32 -6.96 -21.40
CA ALA A 190 -22.92 -8.12 -20.74
C ALA A 190 -22.06 -8.69 -19.59
N LYS A 191 -20.73 -8.64 -19.71
CA LYS A 191 -19.83 -9.11 -18.63
C LYS A 191 -19.94 -8.20 -17.41
N PHE A 192 -20.06 -6.89 -17.63
CA PHE A 192 -20.29 -5.92 -16.56
C PHE A 192 -21.64 -6.16 -15.88
N ASP A 193 -22.72 -6.30 -16.65
CA ASP A 193 -24.06 -6.50 -16.09
C ASP A 193 -24.14 -7.77 -15.24
N ASN A 194 -23.51 -8.86 -15.69
CA ASN A 194 -23.43 -10.12 -14.95
C ASN A 194 -22.63 -9.97 -13.66
N PHE A 195 -21.47 -9.30 -13.71
CA PHE A 195 -20.64 -9.09 -12.52
C PHE A 195 -21.39 -8.25 -11.47
N VAL A 196 -22.01 -7.14 -11.88
CA VAL A 196 -22.73 -6.25 -10.97
C VAL A 196 -23.94 -6.95 -10.32
N LYS A 197 -24.67 -7.79 -11.06
CA LYS A 197 -25.87 -8.47 -10.54
C LYS A 197 -25.53 -9.75 -9.76
N GLU A 198 -24.75 -10.65 -10.33
CA GLU A 198 -24.51 -11.98 -9.79
C GLU A 198 -23.40 -11.98 -8.72
N VAL A 199 -22.33 -11.19 -8.93
CA VAL A 199 -21.19 -11.17 -8.01
C VAL A 199 -21.37 -10.11 -6.92
N CYS A 200 -21.72 -8.88 -7.31
CA CYS A 200 -21.85 -7.78 -6.35
C CYS A 200 -23.23 -7.71 -5.68
N GLY A 201 -24.28 -8.24 -6.32
CA GLY A 201 -25.66 -8.10 -5.82
C GLY A 201 -26.18 -6.65 -5.86
N TRP A 202 -25.65 -5.81 -6.76
CA TRP A 202 -26.04 -4.41 -6.90
C TRP A 202 -27.13 -4.23 -7.95
N LYS A 203 -27.80 -3.07 -7.95
CA LYS A 203 -28.86 -2.76 -8.92
C LYS A 203 -28.38 -1.77 -9.97
N ILE A 204 -28.79 -1.95 -11.21
CA ILE A 204 -28.50 -1.03 -12.31
C ILE A 204 -29.79 -0.27 -12.64
N GLU A 205 -29.76 1.05 -12.47
CA GLU A 205 -30.86 1.96 -12.79
C GLU A 205 -30.42 2.94 -13.88
N GLY A 206 -30.70 2.59 -15.14
CA GLY A 206 -30.28 3.37 -16.31
C GLY A 206 -28.76 3.48 -16.41
N GLU A 207 -28.22 4.69 -16.25
CA GLU A 207 -26.78 4.98 -16.29
C GLU A 207 -26.11 4.92 -14.91
N LYS A 208 -26.85 4.61 -13.84
CA LYS A 208 -26.31 4.54 -12.48
C LYS A 208 -26.35 3.11 -11.93
N VAL A 209 -25.36 2.78 -11.13
CA VAL A 209 -25.32 1.56 -10.33
C VAL A 209 -25.56 1.94 -8.87
N ILE A 210 -26.59 1.33 -8.28
CA ILE A 210 -27.03 1.55 -6.91
C ILE A 210 -26.44 0.47 -6.01
N ILE A 211 -25.67 0.92 -5.02
CA ILE A 211 -24.97 0.10 -4.06
C ILE A 211 -25.83 0.02 -2.79
N PRO A 212 -26.15 -1.18 -2.27
CA PRO A 212 -26.90 -1.31 -1.03
C PRO A 212 -26.23 -0.61 0.16
N LEU A 213 -27.04 -0.02 1.03
CA LEU A 213 -26.53 0.57 2.28
C LEU A 213 -25.96 -0.52 3.19
N ASN A 214 -24.80 -0.23 3.76
CA ASN A 214 -24.07 -1.04 4.71
C ASN A 214 -23.52 -0.14 5.82
N LYS A 215 -22.84 -0.73 6.81
CA LYS A 215 -22.34 0.01 7.98
C LYS A 215 -21.29 1.07 7.63
N GLU A 216 -20.58 0.90 6.50
CA GLU A 216 -19.46 1.75 6.09
C GLU A 216 -19.91 2.90 5.17
N ASN A 217 -20.85 2.64 4.25
CA ASN A 217 -21.32 3.64 3.28
C ASN A 217 -22.56 4.43 3.76
N GLU A 218 -23.17 4.07 4.89
CA GLU A 218 -24.27 4.80 5.49
C GLU A 218 -23.76 6.12 6.12
N ALA A 219 -24.32 7.25 5.69
CA ALA A 219 -23.98 8.55 6.25
C ALA A 219 -24.42 8.65 7.72
N ARG A 220 -23.46 8.60 8.65
CA ARG A 220 -23.71 8.68 10.09
C ARG A 220 -23.28 10.03 10.64
N SER A 221 -24.20 10.73 11.29
CA SER A 221 -23.86 11.92 12.07
C SER A 221 -23.22 11.51 13.39
N SER A 222 -21.92 11.76 13.55
CA SER A 222 -21.26 11.58 14.85
C SER A 222 -21.51 12.81 15.72
N VAL A 223 -22.41 12.70 16.70
CA VAL A 223 -22.50 13.70 17.77
C VAL A 223 -21.34 13.45 18.73
N VAL A 224 -20.23 14.14 18.52
CA VAL A 224 -19.07 14.09 19.43
C VAL A 224 -19.46 14.79 20.74
N ARG A 225 -19.91 14.00 21.72
CA ARG A 225 -19.99 14.44 23.11
C ARG A 225 -18.83 13.82 23.86
N GLU A 226 -17.93 14.66 24.35
CA GLU A 226 -16.88 14.23 25.26
C GLU A 226 -17.51 13.82 26.59
N ASN A 227 -17.65 12.51 26.81
CA ASN A 227 -18.06 11.97 28.10
C ASN A 227 -16.80 11.67 28.92
N VAL A 228 -16.31 12.70 29.60
CA VAL A 228 -15.16 12.57 30.49
C VAL A 228 -15.63 11.97 31.81
N LYS A 229 -15.37 10.67 32.02
CA LYS A 229 -15.71 9.98 33.27
C LYS A 229 -14.74 10.38 34.37
N PHE A 230 -15.23 10.47 35.61
CA PHE A 230 -14.40 10.80 36.78
C PHE A 230 -13.15 9.90 36.92
N GLU A 231 -13.26 8.62 36.56
CA GLU A 231 -12.16 7.64 36.56
C GLU A 231 -10.96 8.06 35.70
N GLN A 232 -11.19 8.82 34.62
CA GLN A 232 -10.13 9.33 33.74
C GLN A 232 -9.27 10.39 34.46
N PHE A 233 -9.82 11.04 35.50
CA PHE A 233 -9.08 11.94 36.39
C PHE A 233 -8.38 11.21 37.55
N GLY A 234 -8.49 9.88 37.64
CA GLY A 234 -7.92 9.10 38.75
C GLY A 234 -6.42 9.32 38.94
N ARG A 235 -5.64 9.47 37.85
CA ARG A 235 -4.21 9.78 37.92
C ARG A 235 -3.93 11.18 38.50
N MET A 236 -4.78 12.15 38.20
CA MET A 236 -4.67 13.53 38.70
C MET A 236 -5.06 13.60 40.18
N VAL A 237 -6.15 12.96 40.57
CA VAL A 237 -6.61 12.86 41.97
C VAL A 237 -5.58 12.11 42.80
N LYS A 238 -5.09 10.96 42.34
CA LYS A 238 -4.05 10.17 43.03
C LYS A 238 -2.79 10.99 43.28
N ARG A 239 -2.29 11.70 42.26
CA ARG A 239 -1.10 12.57 42.38
C ARG A 239 -1.32 13.73 43.36
N ALA A 240 -2.53 14.31 43.40
CA ALA A 240 -2.87 15.38 44.32
C ALA A 240 -2.90 14.92 45.79
N TYR A 241 -3.20 13.64 46.06
CA TYR A 241 -3.15 13.05 47.40
C TYR A 241 -1.76 12.52 47.80
N GLU A 242 -0.94 12.07 46.84
CA GLU A 242 0.41 11.54 47.11
C GLU A 242 1.46 12.63 47.37
N GLN A 243 1.40 13.78 46.68
CA GLN A 243 2.35 14.89 46.88
C GLN A 243 2.38 15.51 48.30
N PRO A 244 1.24 15.75 48.99
CA PRO A 244 1.26 16.29 50.35
C PRO A 244 1.73 15.28 51.41
N ALA A 245 1.62 13.97 51.16
CA ALA A 245 2.06 12.93 52.09
C ALA A 245 3.61 12.82 52.16
N GLU A 246 4.29 12.93 51.02
CA GLU A 246 5.76 12.89 50.97
C GLU A 246 6.41 14.17 51.55
N ALA A 247 5.75 15.31 51.43
CA ALA A 247 6.23 16.59 51.96
C ALA A 247 6.10 16.70 53.49
N LEU A 248 5.17 15.96 54.12
CA LEU A 248 5.05 15.89 55.58
C LEU A 248 6.04 14.88 56.21
N GLY A 249 6.38 13.79 55.52
CA GLY A 249 7.31 12.77 56.02
C GLY A 249 8.78 13.21 56.10
N ARG A 250 9.18 14.28 55.40
CA ARG A 250 10.58 14.76 55.35
C ARG A 250 10.92 15.91 56.30
N ARG A 251 9.99 16.41 57.13
CA ARG A 251 10.24 17.54 58.07
C ARG A 251 10.58 17.14 59.51
N GLY A 252 11.00 15.90 59.74
CA GLY A 252 11.25 15.42 61.11
C GLY A 252 12.38 14.42 61.25
N HIS A 253 13.63 14.78 60.96
CA HIS A 253 14.80 14.33 61.74
C HIS A 253 16.09 15.02 61.29
N GLY A 254 16.73 15.71 62.22
CA GLY A 254 18.06 16.32 62.05
C GLY A 254 19.20 15.38 62.45
N THR A 255 20.27 15.42 61.64
CA THR A 255 21.71 15.30 61.98
C THR A 255 22.23 14.15 62.87
N ARG A 256 23.12 13.28 62.32
CA ARG A 256 24.59 13.28 62.55
C ARG A 256 25.35 12.21 61.74
N HIS A 257 26.62 12.52 61.47
CA HIS A 257 27.63 11.89 60.60
C HIS A 257 27.97 10.40 60.80
N THR A 258 28.38 9.73 59.72
CA THR A 258 29.73 9.11 59.53
C THR A 258 29.91 8.64 58.07
N ALA A 259 31.11 8.81 57.51
CA ALA A 259 31.54 8.35 56.17
C ALA A 259 32.24 6.97 56.27
N PRO A 260 32.48 6.21 55.17
CA PRO A 260 33.55 6.53 54.21
C PRO A 260 33.25 6.23 52.72
N LYS A 261 34.14 6.74 51.87
CA LYS A 261 34.23 6.61 50.40
C LYS A 261 34.54 5.17 49.93
N LEU A 262 34.02 4.75 48.77
CA LEU A 262 34.85 4.37 47.60
C LEU A 262 34.02 4.25 46.29
N SER A 263 34.72 4.54 45.19
CA SER A 263 34.37 4.73 43.77
C SER A 263 33.48 3.72 43.03
N ALA A 264 32.65 4.23 42.12
CA ALA A 264 32.68 3.97 40.66
C ALA A 264 31.74 4.96 39.93
N PRO A 265 32.07 5.54 38.76
CA PRO A 265 31.17 6.46 38.06
C PRO A 265 30.31 5.71 37.04
N PRO A 266 29.01 6.01 36.91
CA PRO A 266 28.28 5.70 35.68
C PRO A 266 28.19 6.95 34.79
N LEU A 267 28.59 6.71 33.55
CA LEU A 267 28.40 7.46 32.31
C LEU A 267 27.29 8.52 32.35
N GLU A 268 27.66 9.77 32.10
CA GLU A 268 26.74 10.83 31.68
C GLU A 268 26.13 10.46 30.32
N VAL A 269 24.81 10.35 30.27
CA VAL A 269 24.03 10.53 29.04
C VAL A 269 23.24 11.82 29.24
N PRO A 270 23.52 12.91 28.50
CA PRO A 270 22.75 14.13 28.65
C PRO A 270 21.32 13.90 28.16
N ALA A 271 20.35 14.09 29.07
CA ALA A 271 18.94 14.16 28.74
C ALA A 271 18.73 15.35 27.78
N ILE A 272 18.29 15.04 26.56
CA ILE A 272 17.86 16.02 25.57
C ILE A 272 16.59 16.68 26.10
N SER A 273 16.71 17.92 26.54
CA SER A 273 15.58 18.78 26.88
C SER A 273 14.72 19.01 25.63
N PHE A 274 13.45 18.60 25.69
CA PHE A 274 12.45 18.64 24.62
C PHE A 274 11.99 20.04 24.19
N THR A 275 12.75 21.08 24.51
CA THR A 275 12.41 22.50 24.27
C THR A 275 13.37 23.22 23.32
N ARG A 276 14.21 22.50 22.55
CA ARG A 276 15.06 23.09 21.50
C ARG A 276 14.84 22.58 20.08
N LEU A 277 13.87 21.69 19.84
CA LEU A 277 13.56 21.22 18.48
C LEU A 277 12.40 21.96 17.79
N ALA A 278 11.61 22.74 18.54
CA ALA A 278 10.49 23.50 17.98
C ALA A 278 10.92 24.81 17.28
N ASP A 279 12.07 25.38 17.63
CA ASP A 279 12.54 26.66 17.05
C ASP A 279 13.44 26.50 15.82
N ALA A 280 13.92 25.28 15.54
CA ALA A 280 14.76 25.00 14.36
C ALA A 280 13.94 24.68 13.10
N TYR A 281 12.68 24.24 13.23
CA TYR A 281 11.85 23.83 12.08
C TYR A 281 11.03 24.98 11.49
N THR A 282 10.75 26.03 12.26
CA THR A 282 9.94 27.18 11.84
C THR A 282 10.73 28.25 11.08
N HIS A 283 12.07 28.18 11.10
CA HIS A 283 12.92 29.20 10.48
C HIS A 283 13.44 28.86 9.08
N ASP A 284 13.36 27.60 8.66
CA ASP A 284 13.86 27.14 7.35
C ASP A 284 12.78 27.20 6.24
N SER A 285 11.50 27.03 6.60
CA SER A 285 10.37 27.17 5.65
C SER A 285 10.11 28.62 5.21
N ARG A 286 10.75 29.62 5.84
CA ARG A 286 10.65 31.04 5.43
C ARG A 286 11.78 31.52 4.53
N ARG A 287 12.86 30.75 4.34
CA ARG A 287 13.97 31.14 3.43
C ARG A 287 13.82 30.63 2.00
N HIS A 288 13.00 29.60 1.75
CA HIS A 288 12.75 29.10 0.39
C HIS A 288 11.54 29.72 -0.33
N ALA A 289 10.79 30.62 0.31
CA ALA A 289 9.64 31.30 -0.30
C ALA A 289 9.95 32.70 -0.91
N GLN A 290 11.22 33.10 -0.98
CA GLN A 290 11.66 34.40 -1.55
C GLN A 290 12.79 34.23 -2.57
N THR A 291 12.64 33.37 -3.56
CA THR A 291 13.36 33.48 -4.85
C THR A 291 12.56 32.76 -5.93
N GLY A 292 11.66 33.50 -6.59
CA GLY A 292 10.84 33.00 -7.67
C GLY A 292 10.21 34.18 -8.39
N ALA A 293 10.99 34.83 -9.24
CA ALA A 293 10.56 35.96 -10.04
C ALA A 293 9.39 35.56 -10.96
N PHE A 294 8.32 36.36 -10.89
CA PHE A 294 7.16 36.30 -11.77
C PHE A 294 7.59 36.33 -13.25
N HIS A 295 7.30 35.25 -13.98
CA HIS A 295 7.16 35.30 -15.45
C HIS A 295 5.68 35.16 -15.78
N ARG A 296 5.08 36.25 -16.28
CA ARG A 296 3.70 36.27 -16.80
C ARG A 296 3.64 35.50 -18.12
N PRO A 297 2.58 34.72 -18.37
CA PRO A 297 2.28 34.24 -19.72
C PRO A 297 1.78 35.41 -20.60
N PRO A 298 2.17 35.46 -21.89
CA PRO A 298 1.69 36.50 -22.80
C PRO A 298 0.22 36.30 -23.20
N LYS A 299 -0.49 37.41 -23.36
CA LYS A 299 -1.89 37.50 -23.80
C LYS A 299 -2.05 37.18 -25.30
N PRO A 300 -3.23 36.71 -25.74
CA PRO A 300 -3.52 36.47 -27.15
C PRO A 300 -3.86 37.77 -27.90
N THR A 301 -3.24 37.98 -29.06
CA THR A 301 -3.54 39.11 -29.97
C THR A 301 -4.17 38.58 -31.25
N LYS A 302 -5.20 39.28 -31.73
CA LYS A 302 -6.09 38.93 -32.85
C LYS A 302 -5.45 39.09 -34.24
N MET A 303 -5.98 38.27 -35.16
CA MET A 303 -6.08 38.37 -36.64
C MET A 303 -5.54 39.61 -37.35
N SER A 304 -4.77 39.40 -38.43
CA SER A 304 -5.08 39.90 -39.79
C SER A 304 -4.11 39.36 -40.84
N ASP A 305 -4.70 38.95 -41.98
CA ASP A 305 -4.17 38.93 -43.35
C ASP A 305 -3.02 37.97 -43.73
N TYR A 306 -3.29 37.03 -44.64
CA TYR A 306 -2.92 37.14 -46.06
C TYR A 306 -3.40 35.92 -46.88
N ALA A 307 -4.28 36.20 -47.85
CA ALA A 307 -4.36 35.69 -49.21
C ALA A 307 -4.34 34.17 -49.53
N GLU A 308 -5.47 33.69 -50.08
CA GLU A 308 -5.52 32.63 -51.10
C GLU A 308 -4.68 33.00 -52.34
N PRO A 309 -4.29 32.01 -53.16
CA PRO A 309 -5.02 31.91 -54.43
C PRO A 309 -5.42 30.48 -54.82
N GLN A 310 -6.43 30.48 -55.69
CA GLN A 310 -7.18 29.35 -56.24
C GLN A 310 -6.41 28.52 -57.28
N SER A 311 -6.92 27.29 -57.45
CA SER A 311 -7.33 26.69 -58.74
C SER A 311 -6.42 25.67 -59.46
N GLN A 312 -7.15 24.70 -60.04
CA GLN A 312 -6.86 23.80 -61.17
C GLN A 312 -6.07 22.52 -60.85
N ALA A 313 -6.69 21.34 -60.88
CA ALA A 313 -7.25 20.64 -62.05
C ALA A 313 -6.19 20.38 -63.14
N GLY A 314 -5.71 19.15 -63.23
CA GLY A 314 -4.73 18.72 -64.22
C GLY A 314 -4.64 17.20 -64.28
N ASN A 315 -5.36 16.66 -65.25
CA ASN A 315 -5.48 15.26 -65.62
C ASN A 315 -4.20 14.76 -66.32
N SER A 316 -4.06 13.44 -66.41
CA SER A 316 -3.42 12.67 -67.50
C SER A 316 -2.05 12.02 -67.29
N SER A 317 -2.05 10.74 -67.70
CA SER A 317 -1.00 9.91 -68.32
C SER A 317 -0.23 8.99 -67.35
N ARG A 318 -0.35 7.66 -67.45
CA ARG A 318 0.36 6.77 -68.43
C ARG A 318 1.88 6.94 -68.27
N ASP A 319 2.65 5.92 -67.91
CA ASP A 319 2.86 4.66 -68.62
C ASP A 319 3.47 3.56 -67.72
N GLU A 320 3.39 2.30 -68.21
CA GLU A 320 4.39 1.20 -68.21
C GLU A 320 5.28 0.99 -66.96
N GLU A 321 5.59 -0.22 -66.46
CA GLU A 321 5.89 -1.47 -67.14
C GLU A 321 5.99 -2.58 -66.08
N THR A 322 5.82 -3.81 -66.56
CA THR A 322 6.03 -5.11 -65.92
C THR A 322 7.33 -5.28 -65.12
N ALA A 323 7.23 -5.91 -63.94
CA ALA A 323 7.91 -7.18 -63.55
C ALA A 323 7.62 -7.49 -62.07
#